data_AF-A0A3M2VE86-F1
#
_entry.id   AF-A0A3M2VE86-F1
#
_cell.length_a   1.000
_cell.length_b   1.000
_cell.length_c   1.000
_cell.angle_alpha   90.00
_cell.angle_beta   90.00
_cell.angle_gamma   90.00
#
_symmetry.space_group_name_H-M   'P 1'
#
loop_
_entity.id
_entity.type
_entity.pdbx_description
1 polymer ?
#
loop_
_entity_poly.entity_id
_entity_poly.type
_entity_poly.pdbx_seq_one_letter_code
_entity_poly.pdbx_strand_id
1 'polypeptide(L)' 'MDFFYIGVMSGSSLDGIDIALLKQDDRSRLVATHYIPMPEDLHAELLGL' A
#
# COMPACT_ATOMS: atom_id res chain seq x y z
N MET A 1 -20.67 8.36 11.51
CA MET A 1 -19.50 9.26 11.39
C MET A 1 -18.55 8.52 10.48
N ASP A 2 -18.14 9.14 9.39
CA ASP A 2 -17.37 8.45 8.35
C ASP A 2 -15.88 8.55 8.66
N PHE A 3 -15.17 7.43 8.61
CA PHE A 3 -13.73 7.37 8.83
C PHE A 3 -12.99 7.08 7.53
N PHE A 4 -11.82 7.68 7.38
CA PHE A 4 -10.91 7.38 6.29
C PHE A 4 -9.68 6.65 6.82
N TYR A 5 -9.34 5.54 6.18
CA TYR A 5 -8.19 4.71 6.50
C TYR A 5 -7.30 4.57 5.27
N ILE A 6 -5.99 4.51 5.50
CA ILE A 6 -5.02 4.17 4.46
C ILE A 6 -4.47 2.79 4.79
N GLY A 7 -4.68 1.84 3.87
CA GLY A 7 -3.99 0.55 3.88
C GLY A 7 -2.71 0.65 3.06
N VAL A 8 -1.62 0.13 3.60
CA VAL A 8 -0.32 0.04 2.93
C VAL A 8 0.14 -1.40 2.99
N MET A 9 0.55 -1.97 1.85
CA MET A 9 1.01 -3.35 1.74
C MET A 9 2.19 -3.44 0.76
N SER A 10 3.17 -4.27 1.08
CA SER A 10 4.23 -4.68 0.16
C SER A 10 4.36 -6.19 0.24
N GLY A 11 4.20 -6.86 -0.90
CA GLY A 11 4.26 -8.32 -0.99
C GLY A 11 5.69 -8.85 -0.88
N SER A 12 5.84 -10.17 -0.74
CA SER A 12 7.15 -10.82 -0.74
C SER A 12 7.88 -10.73 -2.09
N SER A 13 7.19 -10.31 -3.15
CA SER A 13 7.77 -9.98 -4.45
C SER A 13 8.67 -8.75 -4.40
N LEU A 14 8.48 -7.87 -3.39
CA LEU A 14 9.20 -6.59 -3.24
C LEU A 14 9.18 -5.70 -4.50
N ASP A 15 8.18 -5.86 -5.35
CA ASP A 15 8.02 -5.12 -6.61
C ASP A 15 7.52 -3.69 -6.39
N GLY A 16 6.77 -3.46 -5.32
CA GLY A 16 6.32 -2.14 -4.93
C GLY A 16 5.52 -2.07 -3.64
N ILE A 17 4.84 -0.94 -3.49
CA ILE A 17 3.99 -0.58 -2.36
C ILE A 17 2.59 -0.29 -2.89
N ASP A 18 1.64 -1.11 -2.49
CA ASP A 18 0.22 -0.92 -2.73
C ASP A 18 -0.38 -0.03 -1.64
N ILE A 19 -1.09 1.02 -2.06
CA ILE A 19 -1.77 1.96 -1.17
C ILE A 19 -3.25 2.00 -1.52
N ALA A 20 -4.10 1.82 -0.51
CA ALA A 20 -5.55 1.86 -0.65
C ALA A 20 -6.15 2.89 0.32
N LEU A 21 -6.92 3.84 -0.20
CA LEU A 21 -7.77 4.71 0.61
C LEU A 21 -9.13 4.05 0.78
N LEU A 22 -9.52 3.82 2.03
CA LEU A 22 -10.77 3.21 2.41
C LEU A 22 -11.65 4.24 3.11
N LYS A 23 -12.92 4.28 2.75
CA LYS A 23 -13.97 4.92 3.54
C LYS A 23 -14.67 3.84 4.36
N GLN A 24 -14.74 4.04 5.66
CA GLN A 24 -15.38 3.13 6.61
C GLN A 24 -16.59 3.82 7.24
N ASP A 25 -17.76 3.23 6.97
CA ASP A 25 -19.00 3.46 7.71
C ASP A 25 -19.46 2.09 8.28
N ASP A 26 -20.74 1.73 8.13
CA ASP A 26 -21.23 0.38 8.40
C ASP A 26 -20.64 -0.67 7.44
N ARG A 27 -20.05 -0.25 6.30
CA ARG A 27 -19.33 -1.08 5.34
C ARG A 27 -18.06 -0.40 4.86
N SER A 28 -17.03 -1.20 4.58
CA SER A 28 -15.80 -0.73 3.96
C SER A 28 -16.00 -0.50 2.46
N ARG A 29 -15.54 0.66 1.96
CA ARG A 29 -15.52 0.98 0.52
C ARG A 29 -14.13 1.45 0.10
N LEU A 30 -13.63 0.90 -0.99
CA LEU A 30 -12.41 1.38 -1.63
C LEU A 30 -12.70 2.69 -2.37
N VAL A 31 -11.93 3.72 -2.06
CA VAL A 31 -12.09 5.09 -2.62
C VAL A 31 -11.05 5.36 -3.69
N ALA A 32 -9.80 4.97 -3.43
CA ALA A 32 -8.70 5.16 -4.36
C ALA A 32 -7.63 4.10 -4.13
N THR A 33 -6.87 3.80 -5.19
CA THR A 33 -5.65 3.01 -5.12
C THR A 33 -4.49 3.81 -5.69
N HIS A 34 -3.31 3.55 -5.16
CA HIS A 34 -2.06 4.06 -5.71
C HIS A 34 -0.98 3.00 -5.57
N TYR A 35 -0.19 2.83 -6.61
CA TYR A 35 0.96 1.93 -6.63
C TYR A 35 2.22 2.77 -6.75
N ILE A 36 3.19 2.46 -5.90
CA ILE A 36 4.55 3.03 -5.97
C ILE A 36 5.50 1.87 -6.28
N PRO A 37 6.25 1.90 -7.40
CA PRO A 37 7.26 0.88 -7.66
C PRO A 37 8.33 0.91 -6.57
N MET A 38 8.87 -0.26 -6.22
CA MET A 38 9.89 -0.36 -5.17
C MET A 38 11.11 0.47 -5.58
N PRO A 39 11.56 1.43 -4.75
CA PRO A 39 12.80 2.14 -5.01
C PRO A 39 13.98 1.15 -5.08
N GLU A 40 14.82 1.25 -6.10
CA GLU A 40 15.89 0.27 -6.35
C GLU A 40 16.86 0.13 -5.16
N ASP A 41 17.24 1.26 -4.54
CA ASP A 41 18.13 1.25 -3.37
C ASP A 41 17.53 0.46 -2.19
N LEU A 42 16.24 0.66 -1.93
CA LEU A 42 15.52 -0.06 -0.87
C LEU A 42 15.31 -1.53 -1.23
N HIS A 43 15.03 -1.82 -2.50
CA HIS A 43 14.91 -3.20 -2.99
C HIS A 43 16.20 -3.99 -2.78
N ALA A 44 17.35 -3.39 -3.12
CA ALA A 44 18.66 -3.99 -2.92
C ALA A 44 18.96 -4.22 -1.43
N GLU A 45 18.67 -3.24 -0.58
CA GLU A 45 18.83 -3.36 0.88
C GLU A 45 18.00 -4.52 1.47
N LEU A 46 16.74 -4.63 1.05
CA LEU A 46 15.82 -5.69 1.52
C LEU A 46 16.21 -7.09 1.00
N LEU A 47 16.82 -7.18 -0.18
CA LEU A 47 17.39 -8.42 -0.70
C LEU A 47 18.76 -8.77 -0.10
N GLY A 48 19.39 -7.84 0.61
CA GLY A 48 20.74 -8.01 1.15
C GLY A 48 21.82 -8.10 0.07
N LEU A 49 21.62 -7.42 -1.06
CA LEU A 49 22.53 -7.36 -2.21
C LEU A 49 23.58 -6.25 -2.09
#